data_AF-A0A352Q3Y8-F1
#
_entry.id   AF-A0A352Q3Y8-F1
#
_cell.length_a   1.000
_cell.length_b   1.000
_cell.length_c   1.000
_cell.angle_alpha   90.00
_cell.angle_beta   90.00
_cell.angle_gamma   90.00
#
_symmetry.space_group_name_H-M   'P 1'
#
loop_
_entity.id
_entity.type
_entity.pdbx_description
1 polymer ?
#
loop_
_entity_poly.entity_id
_entity_poly.type
_entity_poly.pdbx_seq_one_letter_code
_entity_poly.pdbx_strand_id
1 'polypeptide(L)'
;GATFCNIPRCIEQNVEWVSDLLAYMQNKNLKVIEPTVEAEDAWTVHVDETAEHTLFPKADSWFMGVNVNNPNKKRTFMLYAGGAPNYKAKCDEVAAKDYEGFVLQ
;
A
#
# COMPACT_ATOMS: atom_id res chain seq x y z
N GLY A 1 1.15 2.08 2.66
CA GLY A 1 -0.03 2.96 2.49
C GLY A 1 -0.56 2.88 1.07
N ALA A 2 -1.78 3.39 0.83
CA ALA A 2 -2.35 3.51 -0.52
C ALA A 2 -1.73 4.68 -1.31
N THR A 3 -1.85 4.66 -2.64
CA THR A 3 -1.30 5.69 -3.55
C THR A 3 -1.79 7.09 -3.25
N PHE A 4 -0.87 8.06 -3.25
CA PHE A 4 -1.21 9.49 -3.32
C PHE A 4 -1.60 9.87 -4.76
N CYS A 5 -2.89 10.17 -5.00
CA CYS A 5 -3.42 10.37 -6.35
C CYS A 5 -4.85 10.96 -6.36
N ASN A 6 -5.43 11.09 -7.56
CA ASN A 6 -6.85 11.35 -7.75
C ASN A 6 -7.70 10.17 -7.23
N ILE A 7 -8.42 10.39 -6.13
CA ILE A 7 -9.04 9.32 -5.32
C ILE A 7 -9.94 8.38 -6.14
N PRO A 8 -10.89 8.84 -6.97
CA PRO A 8 -11.72 7.96 -7.80
C PRO A 8 -10.90 6.99 -8.66
N ARG A 9 -9.77 7.42 -9.24
CA ARG A 9 -8.95 6.56 -10.11
C ARG A 9 -8.19 5.50 -9.34
N CYS A 10 -7.70 5.83 -8.15
CA CYS A 10 -6.98 4.84 -7.34
C CYS A 10 -7.90 3.93 -6.56
N ILE A 11 -9.08 4.41 -6.14
CA ILE A 11 -10.04 3.55 -5.46
C ILE A 11 -10.59 2.49 -6.42
N GLU A 12 -10.83 2.85 -7.70
CA GLU A 12 -11.16 1.86 -8.76
C GLU A 12 -10.13 0.73 -8.79
N GLN A 13 -8.84 1.05 -8.94
CA GLN A 13 -7.79 0.03 -9.00
C GLN A 13 -7.67 -0.81 -7.72
N ASN A 14 -7.83 -0.22 -6.53
CA ASN A 14 -7.78 -0.98 -5.28
C ASN A 14 -8.98 -1.94 -5.17
N VAL A 15 -10.18 -1.50 -5.57
CA VAL A 15 -11.39 -2.33 -5.57
C VAL A 15 -11.25 -3.47 -6.58
N GLU A 16 -10.75 -3.21 -7.79
CA GLU A 16 -10.49 -4.23 -8.81
C GLU A 16 -9.52 -5.28 -8.28
N TRP A 17 -8.36 -4.86 -7.77
CA TRP A 17 -7.33 -5.79 -7.28
C TRP A 17 -7.82 -6.65 -6.10
N VAL A 18 -8.53 -6.07 -5.14
CA VAL A 18 -9.11 -6.82 -4.01
C VAL A 18 -10.21 -7.77 -4.49
N SER A 19 -11.02 -7.38 -5.48
CA SER A 19 -12.08 -8.25 -6.03
C SER A 19 -11.49 -9.46 -6.75
N ASP A 20 -10.43 -9.26 -7.55
CA ASP A 20 -9.71 -10.34 -8.24
C ASP A 20 -9.04 -11.30 -7.25
N LEU A 21 -8.47 -10.77 -6.16
CA LEU A 21 -7.93 -11.55 -5.05
C LEU A 21 -9.01 -12.41 -4.38
N LEU A 22 -10.17 -11.84 -4.06
CA LEU A 22 -11.27 -12.59 -3.45
C LEU A 22 -11.78 -13.69 -4.39
N ALA A 23 -11.87 -13.43 -5.69
CA ALA A 23 -12.23 -14.44 -6.69
C ALA A 23 -11.18 -15.56 -6.76
N TYR A 24 -9.89 -15.22 -6.73
CA TYR A 24 -8.80 -16.21 -6.66
C TYR A 24 -8.91 -17.12 -5.43
N MET A 25 -9.14 -16.53 -4.25
CA MET A 25 -9.33 -17.26 -3.00
C MET A 25 -10.53 -18.22 -3.08
N GLN A 26 -11.66 -17.74 -3.59
CA GLN A 26 -12.88 -18.55 -3.75
C GLN A 26 -12.67 -19.73 -4.72
N ASN A 27 -12.06 -19.48 -5.88
CA ASN A 27 -11.80 -20.51 -6.89
C ASN A 27 -10.87 -21.61 -6.38
N LYS A 28 -9.97 -21.29 -5.44
CA LYS A 28 -9.06 -22.24 -4.80
C LYS A 28 -9.56 -22.78 -3.46
N ASN A 29 -10.78 -22.41 -3.06
CA ASN A 29 -11.40 -22.77 -1.78
C ASN A 29 -10.57 -22.38 -0.53
N LEU A 30 -9.80 -21.31 -0.64
CA LEU A 30 -9.04 -20.70 0.46
C LEU A 30 -9.97 -19.82 1.30
N LYS A 31 -9.68 -19.70 2.59
CA LYS A 31 -10.49 -18.99 3.62
C LYS A 31 -9.76 -17.83 4.28
N VAL A 32 -8.43 -17.84 4.33
CA VAL A 32 -7.62 -16.83 5.02
C VAL A 32 -6.50 -16.35 4.12
N ILE A 33 -6.34 -15.04 4.05
CA ILE A 33 -5.19 -14.37 3.44
C ILE A 33 -4.63 -13.35 4.43
N GLU A 34 -3.34 -13.46 4.73
CA GLU A 34 -2.63 -12.52 5.59
C GLU A 34 -1.27 -12.18 4.97
N PRO A 35 -0.85 -10.89 4.99
CA PRO A 35 0.51 -10.55 4.61
C PRO A 35 1.49 -11.15 5.62
N THR A 36 2.65 -11.58 5.14
CA THR A 36 3.79 -11.90 6.02
C THR A 36 4.34 -10.61 6.65
N VAL A 37 4.90 -10.72 7.84
CA VAL A 37 5.53 -9.58 8.54
C VAL A 37 6.66 -9.00 7.69
N GLU A 38 7.44 -9.87 7.06
CA GLU A 38 8.55 -9.49 6.19
C GLU A 38 8.08 -8.68 4.98
N ALA A 39 6.94 -9.04 4.38
CA ALA A 39 6.37 -8.29 3.27
C ALA A 39 5.82 -6.92 3.71
N GLU A 40 5.19 -6.84 4.89
CA GLU A 40 4.70 -5.57 5.44
C GLU A 40 5.85 -4.61 5.79
N ASP A 41 6.91 -5.12 6.42
CA ASP A 41 8.10 -4.35 6.76
C ASP A 41 8.81 -3.86 5.50
N ALA A 42 9.00 -4.73 4.50
CA ALA A 42 9.61 -4.36 3.23
C ALA A 42 8.78 -3.31 2.48
N TRP A 43 7.44 -3.45 2.49
CA TRP A 43 6.55 -2.45 1.89
C TRP A 43 6.64 -1.09 2.62
N THR A 44 6.74 -1.12 3.95
CA THR A 44 6.90 0.10 4.75
C THR A 44 8.19 0.84 4.41
N VAL A 45 9.32 0.13 4.35
CA VAL A 45 10.61 0.71 3.93
C VAL A 45 10.51 1.31 2.54
N HIS A 46 9.96 0.57 1.56
CA HIS A 46 9.79 1.06 0.20
C HIS A 46 8.91 2.31 0.12
N VAL A 47 7.80 2.36 0.88
CA VAL A 47 6.94 3.54 0.94
C VAL A 47 7.70 4.76 1.45
N ASP A 48 8.49 4.60 2.51
CA ASP A 48 9.32 5.67 3.06
C ASP A 48 10.37 6.13 2.04
N GLU A 49 11.08 5.22 1.37
CA GLU A 49 12.06 5.51 0.30
C GLU A 49 11.42 6.35 -0.83
N THR A 50 10.19 6.01 -1.25
CA THR A 50 9.52 6.81 -2.30
C THR A 50 9.24 8.24 -1.87
N ALA A 51 9.08 8.49 -0.57
CA ALA A 51 8.83 9.83 -0.04
C ALA A 51 10.14 10.62 0.18
N GLU A 52 11.23 9.95 0.55
CA GLU A 52 12.54 10.57 0.83
C GLU A 52 13.09 11.39 -0.35
N HIS A 53 12.79 10.98 -1.58
CA HIS A 53 13.22 11.67 -2.79
C HIS A 53 12.32 12.87 -3.17
N THR A 54 11.40 13.28 -2.30
CA THR A 54 10.45 14.37 -2.54
C THR A 54 10.60 15.50 -1.51
N LEU A 55 9.75 16.53 -1.60
CA LEU A 55 9.66 17.56 -0.57
C LEU A 55 8.64 17.24 0.53
N PHE A 56 7.85 16.17 0.42
CA PHE A 56 6.85 15.81 1.44
C PHE A 56 7.46 15.70 2.84
N PRO A 57 8.62 15.03 3.04
CA PRO A 57 9.22 14.90 4.37
C PRO A 57 9.72 16.21 4.96
N LYS A 58 9.74 17.32 4.23
CA LYS A 58 10.19 18.62 4.74
C LYS A 58 9.04 19.48 5.30
N ALA A 59 7.80 19.12 4.99
CA ALA A 59 6.63 19.89 5.41
C ALA A 59 5.92 19.21 6.58
N ASP A 60 5.60 19.99 7.61
CA ASP A 60 4.73 19.54 8.69
C ASP A 60 3.28 19.57 8.19
N SER A 61 2.77 18.39 7.91
CA SER A 61 1.43 18.19 7.39
C SER A 61 0.84 16.90 7.92
N TRP A 62 -0.48 16.79 7.79
CA TRP A 62 -1.19 15.58 8.16
C TRP A 62 -0.69 14.35 7.40
N PHE A 63 -0.20 14.51 6.16
CA PHE A 63 0.41 13.43 5.38
C PHE A 63 1.67 12.83 6.04
N MET A 64 2.43 13.66 6.76
CA MET A 64 3.61 13.25 7.53
C MET A 64 3.26 12.79 8.95
N GLY A 65 1.98 12.59 9.26
CA GLY A 65 1.52 12.27 10.61
C GLY A 65 1.55 13.44 11.59
N VAL A 66 1.90 14.65 11.14
CA VAL A 66 1.95 15.84 11.99
C VAL A 66 0.59 16.51 12.01
N ASN A 67 -0.10 16.45 13.14
CA ASN A 67 -1.39 17.08 13.36
C ASN A 67 -1.49 17.59 14.80
N VAL A 68 -2.07 18.77 14.99
CA VAL A 68 -2.28 19.39 16.31
C VAL A 68 -3.04 18.49 17.28
N ASN A 69 -3.93 17.63 16.79
CA ASN A 69 -4.75 16.73 17.61
C ASN A 69 -4.00 15.47 18.08
N ASN A 70 -2.79 15.21 17.58
CA ASN A 70 -2.01 14.04 17.98
C ASN A 70 -0.51 14.38 18.04
N PRO A 71 -0.05 15.06 19.11
CA PRO A 71 1.30 15.60 19.21
C PRO A 71 2.38 14.52 19.33
N ASN A 72 2.02 13.29 19.72
CA ASN A 72 2.96 12.18 19.93
C ASN A 72 3.02 11.22 18.73
N LYS A 73 2.31 11.52 17.63
CA LYS A 73 2.29 10.63 16.47
C LYS A 73 3.67 10.58 15.82
N LYS A 74 4.16 9.37 15.52
CA LYS A 74 5.39 9.18 14.76
C LYS A 74 5.29 9.91 13.41
N ARG A 75 6.34 10.65 13.08
CA ARG A 75 6.46 11.37 11.81
C ARG A 75 6.88 10.41 10.70
N THR A 76 5.91 9.97 9.91
CA THR A 76 6.09 9.02 8.80
C THR A 76 5.13 9.39 7.68
N PHE A 77 5.56 9.27 6.42
CA PHE A 77 4.69 9.57 5.29
C PHE A 77 3.65 8.46 5.13
N MET A 78 2.37 8.79 5.21
CA MET A 78 1.31 7.77 5.34
C MET A 78 0.87 7.15 3.99
N LEU A 79 1.31 7.73 2.88
CA LEU A 79 0.84 7.39 1.53
C LEU A 79 2.00 6.90 0.66
N TYR A 80 1.69 6.25 -0.46
CA TYR A 80 2.70 5.86 -1.42
C TYR A 80 2.98 7.01 -2.41
N ALA A 81 4.23 7.52 -2.42
CA ALA A 81 4.65 8.66 -3.25
C ALA A 81 5.16 8.27 -4.65
N GLY A 82 5.32 6.98 -4.93
CA GLY A 82 5.85 6.49 -6.23
C GLY A 82 4.87 6.63 -7.41
N GLY A 83 3.65 7.10 -7.17
CA GLY A 83 2.64 7.37 -8.21
C GLY A 83 1.81 6.14 -8.60
N ALA A 84 0.62 6.40 -9.16
CA ALA A 84 -0.38 5.36 -9.48
C ALA A 84 0.11 4.27 -10.45
N PRO A 85 0.88 4.57 -11.52
CA PRO A 85 1.38 3.52 -12.41
C PRO A 85 2.31 2.52 -11.70
N ASN A 86 3.22 3.00 -10.86
CA ASN A 86 4.16 2.15 -10.13
C ASN A 86 3.46 1.31 -9.05
N TYR A 87 2.48 1.91 -8.34
CA TYR A 87 1.66 1.17 -7.39
C TYR A 87 0.89 0.03 -8.09
N LYS A 88 0.22 0.35 -9.21
CA LYS A 88 -0.50 -0.66 -9.99
C LYS A 88 0.44 -1.76 -10.46
N ALA A 89 1.60 -1.41 -11.03
CA ALA A 89 2.58 -2.39 -11.47
C ALA A 89 3.03 -3.32 -10.34
N LYS A 90 3.20 -2.79 -9.11
CA LYS A 90 3.55 -3.61 -7.95
C LYS A 90 2.42 -4.57 -7.54
N CYS A 91 1.19 -4.09 -7.52
CA CYS A 91 0.01 -4.92 -7.27
C CYS A 91 -0.14 -6.03 -8.32
N ASP A 92 0.04 -5.69 -9.60
CA ASP A 92 -0.05 -6.65 -10.71
C ASP A 92 1.08 -7.70 -10.62
N GLU A 93 2.31 -7.30 -10.25
CA GLU A 93 3.43 -8.21 -10.00
C GLU A 93 3.12 -9.23 -8.90
N VAL A 94 2.61 -8.76 -7.76
CA VAL A 94 2.25 -9.62 -6.62
C VAL A 94 1.17 -10.62 -7.03
N ALA A 95 0.09 -10.16 -7.69
CA ALA A 95 -0.98 -11.03 -8.15
C ALA A 95 -0.50 -12.07 -9.18
N ALA A 96 0.38 -11.68 -10.10
CA ALA A 96 0.95 -12.58 -11.10
C ALA A 96 1.83 -13.70 -10.50
N LYS A 97 2.37 -13.48 -9.29
CA LYS A 97 3.19 -14.44 -8.55
C LYS A 97 2.40 -15.15 -7.44
N ASP A 98 1.13 -15.46 -7.71
CA ASP A 98 0.24 -16.15 -6.76
C ASP A 98 0.12 -15.42 -5.41
N TYR A 99 0.11 -14.08 -5.44
CA TYR A 99 0.08 -13.22 -4.25
C TYR A 99 1.32 -13.36 -3.37
N GLU A 100 2.51 -13.24 -3.98
CA GLU A 100 3.80 -13.22 -3.28
C GLU A 100 3.78 -12.27 -2.08
N GLY A 101 4.30 -12.74 -0.94
CA GLY A 101 4.31 -11.99 0.33
C GLY A 101 3.07 -12.22 1.20
N PHE A 102 2.09 -12.98 0.73
CA PHE A 102 0.92 -13.40 1.51
C PHE A 102 0.97 -14.90 1.84
N VAL A 103 0.43 -15.23 3.01
CA VAL A 103 0.10 -16.61 3.41
C VAL A 103 -1.37 -16.85 3.08
N LEU A 104 -1.62 -17.87 2.26
CA LEU A 104 -2.97 -18.26 1.83
C LEU A 104 -3.33 -19.63 2.42
N GLN A 105 -4.49 -19.72 3.08
CA GLN A 105 -4.98 -20.94 3.73
C GLN A 105 -6.45 -21.17 3.42
#